data_AF-A0A3R6Y7R5-F1
#
_entry.id   AF-A0A3R6Y7R5-F1
#
_cell.length_a   1.000
_cell.length_b   1.000
_cell.length_c   1.000
_cell.angle_alpha   90.00
_cell.angle_beta   90.00
_cell.angle_gamma   90.00
#
_symmetry.space_group_name_H-M   'P 1'
#
loop_
_entity.id
_entity.type
_entity.pdbx_description
1 polymer ?
#
loop_
_entity_poly.entity_id
_entity_poly.type
_entity_poly.pdbx_seq_one_letter_code
_entity_poly.pdbx_strand_id
1 'polypeptide(L)'
;MPGDPLLWKEIVCGLLLGIVGVVCLYRIATSPLPRPHAMPVEFHDKNAVLLGFRVASFAFFLAVWIIQMDKTTWFDFVYYTYWNFTLQTLYFGAAAVDQARRWAHRGDANRPLNALFDVIFSTVFVVALVFWIFLFNSDKSTTWTTYVVHLVNVIVLVVEFTFNEHLVQRTSFKSMPSLWKELVIGIGLAIIGVVCLVRIYKQPPTHGLLQVPFNPKNAWLLAFRIAMWSFFLVVWIIQIDSSHWFDLVYYTYWNFSLQTIYFGLAVFDQVRRWTRPTNQANGYLNTLFDVAITSCFLVALVYWILLYSPSKPTEWATWIVHLANVVIFLIEFTVNEHLIQRSSLKFVILWPALFSSLAWIGNVTFNEGFWPYNLMSMDKSIAPVIWFGIGLGHVVCFGIVLLMSAAKRHRVASPPSTAGPTTATLDVQTTDSDVHVEIATPTIKSAADKIHDKMFHQA
;
A
#
# COMPACT_ATOMS: atom_id res chain seq x y z
N MET A 1 -37.57 -15.01 -12.38
CA MET A 1 -36.20 -15.43 -12.76
C MET A 1 -35.24 -14.81 -11.75
N PRO A 2 -34.54 -15.58 -10.92
CA PRO A 2 -33.55 -15.01 -10.01
C PRO A 2 -32.38 -14.50 -10.85
N GLY A 3 -32.08 -13.20 -10.72
CA GLY A 3 -31.06 -12.50 -11.50
C GLY A 3 -29.67 -13.05 -11.23
N ASP A 4 -28.95 -13.37 -12.31
CA ASP A 4 -27.63 -13.97 -12.26
C ASP A 4 -26.63 -13.02 -11.54
N PRO A 5 -26.09 -13.38 -10.37
CA PRO A 5 -25.16 -12.53 -9.62
C PRO A 5 -23.83 -12.28 -10.34
N LEU A 6 -23.57 -12.96 -11.47
CA LEU A 6 -22.44 -12.67 -12.36
C LEU A 6 -22.66 -11.41 -13.21
N LEU A 7 -23.88 -11.16 -13.69
CA LEU A 7 -24.19 -10.05 -14.61
C LEU A 7 -23.90 -8.68 -13.98
N TRP A 8 -24.23 -8.50 -12.69
CA TRP A 8 -23.93 -7.25 -11.99
C TRP A 8 -22.42 -6.98 -11.84
N LYS A 9 -21.63 -8.04 -11.56
CA LYS A 9 -20.17 -7.91 -11.42
C LYS A 9 -19.53 -7.53 -12.76
N GLU A 10 -20.00 -8.14 -13.84
CA GLU A 10 -19.54 -7.84 -15.20
C GLU A 10 -19.88 -6.40 -15.62
N ILE A 11 -21.11 -5.94 -15.33
CA ILE A 11 -21.53 -4.55 -15.59
C ILE A 11 -20.66 -3.57 -14.81
N VAL A 12 -20.40 -3.82 -13.52
CA VAL A 12 -19.57 -2.94 -12.68
C VAL A 12 -18.12 -2.90 -13.20
N CYS A 13 -17.52 -4.05 -13.50
CA CYS A 13 -16.18 -4.09 -14.08
C CYS A 13 -16.11 -3.38 -15.43
N GLY A 14 -17.11 -3.58 -16.30
CA GLY A 14 -17.22 -2.92 -17.60
C GLY A 14 -17.34 -1.39 -17.48
N LEU A 15 -18.16 -0.90 -16.54
CA LEU A 15 -18.30 0.53 -16.27
C LEU A 15 -17.01 1.14 -15.72
N LEU A 16 -16.33 0.46 -14.78
CA LEU A 16 -15.06 0.92 -14.23
C LEU A 16 -13.97 1.00 -15.31
N LEU A 17 -13.84 -0.04 -16.13
CA LEU A 17 -12.90 -0.04 -17.27
C LEU A 17 -13.27 1.02 -18.31
N GLY A 18 -14.56 1.23 -18.56
CA GLY A 18 -15.07 2.29 -19.45
C GLY A 18 -14.72 3.68 -18.95
N ILE A 19 -14.91 3.96 -17.66
CA ILE A 19 -14.53 5.25 -17.04
C ILE A 19 -13.03 5.47 -17.16
N VAL A 20 -12.21 4.45 -16.84
CA VAL A 20 -10.75 4.53 -16.99
C VAL A 20 -10.38 4.81 -18.45
N GLY A 21 -11.00 4.11 -19.41
CA GLY A 21 -10.79 4.33 -20.84
C GLY A 21 -11.11 5.77 -21.28
N VAL A 22 -12.26 6.31 -20.87
CA VAL A 22 -12.67 7.69 -21.17
C VAL A 22 -11.71 8.70 -20.56
N VAL A 23 -11.27 8.50 -19.31
CA VAL A 23 -10.29 9.37 -18.65
C VAL A 23 -8.94 9.32 -19.37
N CYS A 24 -8.47 8.13 -19.75
CA CYS A 24 -7.23 7.98 -20.51
C CYS A 24 -7.32 8.69 -21.87
N LEU A 25 -8.42 8.50 -22.62
CA LEU A 25 -8.64 9.17 -23.92
C LEU A 25 -8.72 10.69 -23.78
N TYR A 26 -9.43 11.18 -22.77
CA TYR A 26 -9.50 12.60 -22.47
C TYR A 26 -8.12 13.18 -22.15
N ARG A 27 -7.31 12.47 -21.34
CA ARG A 27 -5.95 12.89 -21.01
C ARG A 27 -5.03 12.88 -22.22
N ILE A 28 -5.11 11.86 -23.08
CA ILE A 28 -4.36 11.81 -24.35
C ILE A 28 -4.75 12.99 -25.26
N ALA A 29 -6.04 13.31 -25.33
CA ALA A 29 -6.54 14.42 -26.16
C ALA A 29 -6.15 15.81 -25.63
N THR A 30 -5.94 15.94 -24.31
CA THR A 30 -5.74 17.24 -23.63
C THR A 30 -4.31 17.48 -23.18
N SER A 31 -3.45 16.45 -23.18
CA SER A 31 -2.05 16.56 -22.75
C SER A 31 -1.14 16.69 -23.98
N PRO A 32 -0.48 17.83 -24.20
CA PRO A 32 0.51 17.95 -25.26
C PRO A 32 1.69 16.99 -24.99
N LEU A 33 2.16 16.29 -26.02
CA LEU A 33 3.39 15.49 -25.93
C LEU A 33 4.53 16.38 -25.41
N PRO A 34 5.38 15.89 -24.48
CA PRO A 34 6.49 16.66 -23.93
C PRO A 34 7.31 17.34 -25.03
N ARG A 35 7.65 18.62 -24.82
CA ARG A 35 8.49 19.39 -25.76
C ARG A 35 9.86 18.71 -25.89
N PRO A 36 10.47 18.72 -27.09
CA PRO A 36 11.80 18.15 -27.26
C PRO A 36 12.76 18.91 -26.35
N HIS A 37 13.41 18.22 -25.43
CA HIS A 37 14.64 18.72 -24.86
C HIS A 37 15.73 18.48 -25.90
N ALA A 38 16.50 19.52 -26.23
CA ALA A 38 17.70 19.36 -27.02
C ALA A 38 18.61 18.37 -26.26
N MET A 39 18.74 17.16 -26.77
CA MET A 39 19.61 16.15 -26.18
C MET A 39 21.06 16.64 -26.38
N PRO A 40 21.87 16.79 -25.31
CA PRO A 40 23.15 17.47 -25.38
C PRO A 40 24.27 16.69 -26.10
N VAL A 41 24.01 15.50 -26.65
CA VAL A 41 25.03 14.58 -27.16
C VAL A 41 24.62 14.03 -28.54
N GLU A 42 25.54 14.05 -29.51
CA GLU A 42 25.40 13.34 -30.79
C GLU A 42 25.32 11.82 -30.53
N PHE A 43 24.21 11.18 -30.91
CA PHE A 43 24.02 9.75 -30.74
C PHE A 43 24.90 8.93 -31.66
N HIS A 44 25.33 7.75 -31.19
CA HIS A 44 25.89 6.74 -32.06
C HIS A 44 24.78 5.95 -32.77
N ASP A 45 23.98 6.63 -33.61
CA ASP A 45 22.82 6.04 -34.32
C ASP A 45 23.21 4.87 -35.27
N LYS A 46 24.51 4.64 -35.49
CA LYS A 46 25.07 3.60 -36.35
C LYS A 46 25.44 2.30 -35.63
N ASN A 47 24.80 2.00 -34.49
CA ASN A 47 25.02 0.73 -33.79
C ASN A 47 24.41 -0.46 -34.56
N ALA A 48 25.22 -1.08 -35.42
CA ALA A 48 24.83 -2.22 -36.25
C ALA A 48 24.44 -3.46 -35.42
N VAL A 49 25.02 -3.63 -34.23
CA VAL A 49 24.70 -4.74 -33.32
C VAL A 49 23.29 -4.58 -32.77
N LEU A 50 22.91 -3.38 -32.34
CA LEU A 50 21.55 -3.09 -31.87
C LEU A 50 20.53 -3.24 -32.99
N LEU A 51 20.84 -2.80 -34.21
CA LEU A 51 19.93 -2.99 -35.34
C LEU A 51 19.74 -4.47 -35.66
N GLY A 52 20.84 -5.24 -35.71
CA GLY A 52 20.80 -6.69 -35.93
C GLY A 52 19.97 -7.40 -34.86
N PHE A 53 20.14 -7.00 -33.59
CA PHE A 53 19.32 -7.49 -32.48
C PHE A 53 17.83 -7.20 -32.65
N ARG A 54 17.46 -5.98 -33.07
CA ARG A 54 16.04 -5.60 -33.29
C ARG A 54 15.42 -6.37 -34.44
N VAL A 55 16.14 -6.54 -35.55
CA VAL A 55 15.69 -7.34 -36.70
C VAL A 55 15.52 -8.81 -36.31
N ALA A 56 16.47 -9.39 -35.58
CA ALA A 56 16.38 -10.76 -35.10
C ALA A 56 15.22 -10.95 -34.12
N SER A 57 15.04 -10.03 -33.18
CA SER A 57 13.93 -10.04 -32.21
C SER A 57 12.59 -9.90 -32.91
N PHE A 58 12.47 -8.99 -33.89
CA PHE A 58 11.27 -8.86 -34.71
C PHE A 58 10.94 -10.14 -35.47
N ALA A 59 11.92 -10.75 -36.15
CA ALA A 59 11.73 -11.99 -36.88
C ALA A 59 11.30 -13.15 -35.97
N PHE A 60 11.93 -13.28 -34.79
CA PHE A 60 11.57 -14.27 -33.79
C PHE A 60 10.13 -14.08 -33.30
N PHE A 61 9.79 -12.88 -32.82
CA PHE A 61 8.45 -12.62 -32.29
C PHE A 61 7.38 -12.74 -33.37
N LEU A 62 7.64 -12.26 -34.58
CA LEU A 62 6.71 -12.39 -35.71
C LEU A 62 6.48 -13.86 -36.07
N ALA A 63 7.53 -14.67 -36.13
CA ALA A 63 7.40 -16.10 -36.44
C ALA A 63 6.57 -16.83 -35.37
N VAL A 64 6.88 -16.60 -34.08
CA VAL A 64 6.13 -17.18 -32.96
C VAL A 64 4.68 -16.72 -32.99
N TRP A 65 4.44 -15.43 -33.24
CA TRP A 65 3.09 -14.87 -33.33
C TRP A 65 2.28 -15.52 -34.45
N ILE A 66 2.83 -15.63 -35.67
CA ILE A 66 2.14 -16.25 -36.82
C ILE A 66 1.81 -17.71 -36.53
N ILE A 67 2.80 -18.50 -36.08
CA ILE A 67 2.63 -19.92 -35.79
C ILE A 67 1.53 -20.13 -34.74
N GLN A 68 1.51 -19.28 -33.71
CA GLN A 68 0.59 -19.44 -32.59
C GLN A 68 -0.83 -18.96 -32.93
N MET A 69 -0.96 -17.88 -33.72
CA MET A 69 -2.27 -17.42 -34.21
C MET A 69 -2.92 -18.42 -35.16
N ASP A 70 -2.13 -19.07 -36.01
CA ASP A 70 -2.61 -20.13 -36.90
C ASP A 70 -3.09 -21.35 -36.10
N LYS A 71 -2.26 -21.85 -35.18
CA LYS A 71 -2.60 -22.99 -34.31
C LYS A 71 -3.87 -22.80 -33.50
N THR A 72 -4.12 -21.58 -33.04
CA THR A 72 -5.28 -21.29 -32.17
C THR A 72 -6.44 -20.67 -32.91
N THR A 73 -6.35 -20.56 -34.24
CA THR A 73 -7.38 -19.91 -35.06
C THR A 73 -7.80 -18.56 -34.48
N TRP A 74 -6.82 -17.75 -34.08
CA TRP A 74 -6.98 -16.43 -33.45
C TRP A 74 -7.59 -16.41 -32.03
N PHE A 75 -7.93 -17.55 -31.45
CA PHE A 75 -8.54 -17.63 -30.12
C PHE A 75 -7.66 -17.02 -29.01
N ASP A 76 -6.34 -17.09 -29.17
CA ASP A 76 -5.37 -16.61 -28.18
C ASP A 76 -5.47 -15.10 -27.89
N PHE A 77 -6.12 -14.30 -28.75
CA PHE A 77 -6.40 -12.88 -28.49
C PHE A 77 -7.38 -12.61 -27.35
N VAL A 78 -8.05 -13.64 -26.83
CA VAL A 78 -8.82 -13.54 -25.58
C VAL A 78 -7.89 -13.25 -24.38
N TYR A 79 -6.62 -13.65 -24.45
CA TYR A 79 -5.67 -13.46 -23.37
C TYR A 79 -4.85 -12.17 -23.54
N TYR A 80 -4.77 -11.40 -22.45
CA TYR A 80 -3.98 -10.17 -22.38
C TYR A 80 -2.49 -10.36 -22.72
N THR A 81 -1.92 -11.53 -22.41
CA THR A 81 -0.52 -11.86 -22.69
C THR A 81 -0.19 -11.80 -24.19
N TYR A 82 -1.13 -12.17 -25.06
CA TYR A 82 -0.95 -12.11 -26.51
C TYR A 82 -1.06 -10.71 -27.07
N TRP A 83 -1.85 -9.82 -26.45
CA TRP A 83 -1.83 -8.39 -26.76
C TRP A 83 -0.47 -7.78 -26.45
N ASN A 84 0.12 -8.08 -25.28
CA ASN A 84 1.49 -7.64 -24.96
C ASN A 84 2.53 -8.18 -25.95
N PHE A 85 2.42 -9.46 -26.33
CA PHE A 85 3.31 -10.08 -27.32
C PHE A 85 3.18 -9.42 -28.71
N THR A 86 1.96 -9.07 -29.11
CA THR A 86 1.68 -8.36 -30.36
C THR A 86 2.30 -6.95 -30.33
N LEU A 87 2.11 -6.21 -29.24
CA LEU A 87 2.70 -4.88 -29.07
C LEU A 87 4.24 -4.94 -29.09
N GLN A 88 4.84 -5.94 -28.44
CA GLN A 88 6.29 -6.18 -28.48
C GLN A 88 6.79 -6.46 -29.91
N THR A 89 6.07 -7.28 -30.67
CA THR A 89 6.38 -7.56 -32.08
C THR A 89 6.34 -6.27 -32.91
N LEU A 90 5.27 -5.50 -32.79
CA LEU A 90 5.11 -4.23 -33.50
C LEU A 90 6.20 -3.23 -33.12
N TYR A 91 6.55 -3.15 -31.84
CA TYR A 91 7.61 -2.29 -31.34
C TYR A 91 8.96 -2.62 -31.99
N PHE A 92 9.40 -3.89 -32.00
CA PHE A 92 10.70 -4.24 -32.58
C PHE A 92 10.76 -3.99 -34.09
N GLY A 93 9.66 -4.21 -34.81
CA GLY A 93 9.56 -3.85 -36.23
C GLY A 93 9.67 -2.34 -36.45
N ALA A 94 8.92 -1.55 -35.67
CA ALA A 94 8.96 -0.10 -35.75
C ALA A 94 10.33 0.48 -35.31
N ALA A 95 10.97 -0.10 -34.29
CA ALA A 95 12.28 0.31 -33.80
C ALA A 95 13.41 -0.02 -34.78
N ALA A 96 13.34 -1.16 -35.47
CA ALA A 96 14.28 -1.49 -36.54
C ALA A 96 14.16 -0.49 -37.71
N VAL A 97 12.92 -0.18 -38.14
CA VAL A 97 12.68 0.80 -39.22
C VAL A 97 13.13 2.20 -38.79
N ASP A 98 12.81 2.61 -37.57
CA ASP A 98 13.19 3.92 -37.04
C ASP A 98 14.71 4.09 -36.96
N GLN A 99 15.43 3.08 -36.46
CA GLN A 99 16.89 3.10 -36.43
C GLN A 99 17.50 3.08 -37.84
N ALA A 100 16.96 2.28 -38.76
CA ALA A 100 17.44 2.24 -40.14
C ALA A 100 17.25 3.61 -40.84
N ARG A 101 16.12 4.28 -40.60
CA ARG A 101 15.87 5.65 -41.09
C ARG A 101 16.86 6.65 -40.50
N ARG A 102 17.12 6.58 -39.19
CA ARG A 102 18.11 7.44 -38.50
C ARG A 102 19.55 7.18 -38.95
N TRP A 103 19.87 5.95 -39.32
CA TRP A 103 21.16 5.62 -39.93
C TRP A 103 21.30 6.28 -41.30
N ALA A 104 20.24 6.32 -42.11
CA ALA A 104 20.24 6.96 -43.43
C ALA A 104 20.17 8.51 -43.37
N HIS A 105 19.44 9.07 -42.40
CA HIS A 105 19.21 10.50 -42.25
C HIS A 105 19.28 10.91 -40.77
N ARG A 106 20.02 11.99 -40.44
CA ARG A 106 19.97 12.55 -39.07
C ARG A 106 18.53 12.98 -38.74
N GLY A 107 17.97 12.46 -37.65
CA GLY A 107 16.60 12.76 -37.23
C GLY A 107 16.42 12.61 -35.72
N ASP A 108 15.45 13.35 -35.19
CA ASP A 108 15.11 13.35 -33.75
C ASP A 108 14.53 12.00 -33.28
N ALA A 109 14.54 11.79 -31.96
CA ALA A 109 13.97 10.60 -31.33
C ALA A 109 12.46 10.44 -31.60
N ASN A 110 12.04 9.23 -31.93
CA ASN A 110 10.64 8.88 -32.23
C ASN A 110 9.80 8.72 -30.95
N ARG A 111 9.08 9.78 -30.57
CA ARG A 111 8.36 9.86 -29.27
C ARG A 111 7.26 8.80 -29.10
N PRO A 112 6.38 8.55 -30.09
CA PRO A 112 5.39 7.48 -29.99
C PRO A 112 6.03 6.12 -29.76
N LEU A 113 7.15 5.84 -30.42
CA LEU A 113 7.88 4.59 -30.28
C LEU A 113 8.50 4.43 -28.88
N ASN A 114 9.04 5.51 -28.30
CA ASN A 114 9.56 5.50 -26.94
C ASN A 114 8.45 5.34 -25.89
N ALA A 115 7.30 5.97 -26.08
CA ALA A 115 6.14 5.78 -25.20
C ALA A 115 5.60 4.34 -25.29
N LEU A 116 5.57 3.76 -26.50
CA LEU A 116 5.22 2.36 -26.71
C LEU A 116 6.20 1.43 -25.98
N PHE A 117 7.50 1.74 -25.98
CA PHE A 117 8.48 1.01 -25.18
C PHE A 117 8.16 1.07 -23.68
N ASP A 118 7.89 2.24 -23.11
CA ASP A 118 7.58 2.39 -21.68
C ASP A 118 6.38 1.51 -21.26
N VAL A 119 5.35 1.47 -22.11
CA VAL A 119 4.17 0.62 -21.91
C VAL A 119 4.56 -0.85 -21.94
N ILE A 120 5.25 -1.31 -22.99
CA ILE A 120 5.61 -2.72 -23.13
C ILE A 120 6.59 -3.17 -22.04
N PHE A 121 7.58 -2.33 -21.71
CA PHE A 121 8.56 -2.60 -20.68
C PHE A 121 7.88 -2.80 -19.32
N SER A 122 6.98 -1.90 -18.93
CA SER A 122 6.25 -2.05 -17.66
C SER A 122 5.29 -3.25 -17.67
N THR A 123 4.51 -3.45 -18.73
CA THR A 123 3.49 -4.50 -18.78
C THR A 123 4.10 -5.90 -18.85
N VAL A 124 5.21 -6.09 -19.56
CA VAL A 124 5.89 -7.40 -19.64
C VAL A 124 6.50 -7.79 -18.29
N PHE A 125 7.07 -6.85 -17.53
CA PHE A 125 7.55 -7.12 -16.17
C PHE A 125 6.41 -7.49 -15.22
N VAL A 126 5.27 -6.79 -15.29
CA VAL A 126 4.09 -7.11 -14.47
C VAL A 126 3.55 -8.50 -14.82
N VAL A 127 3.42 -8.82 -16.12
CA VAL A 127 2.98 -10.15 -16.56
C VAL A 127 3.95 -11.22 -16.08
N ALA A 128 5.26 -11.02 -16.24
CA ALA A 128 6.25 -11.97 -15.73
C ALA A 128 6.11 -12.15 -14.20
N LEU A 129 6.02 -11.07 -13.43
CA LEU A 129 5.82 -11.13 -11.99
C LEU A 129 4.57 -11.94 -11.61
N VAL A 130 3.45 -11.73 -12.30
CA VAL A 130 2.20 -12.46 -12.04
C VAL A 130 2.37 -13.95 -12.31
N PHE A 131 2.99 -14.32 -13.43
CA PHE A 131 3.24 -15.71 -13.77
C PHE A 131 4.18 -16.38 -12.75
N TRP A 132 5.26 -15.71 -12.35
CA TRP A 132 6.28 -16.26 -11.46
C TRP A 132 5.88 -16.28 -9.98
N ILE A 133 5.00 -15.38 -9.53
CA ILE A 133 4.60 -15.31 -8.11
C ILE A 133 3.26 -16.00 -7.87
N PHE A 134 2.25 -15.73 -8.69
CA PHE A 134 0.87 -16.15 -8.40
C PHE A 134 0.47 -17.41 -9.16
N LEU A 135 1.01 -17.62 -10.36
CA LEU A 135 0.67 -18.76 -11.20
C LEU A 135 1.73 -19.85 -11.18
N PHE A 136 2.85 -19.65 -10.49
CA PHE A 136 3.90 -20.66 -10.35
C PHE A 136 3.35 -21.89 -9.63
N ASN A 137 3.22 -22.98 -10.38
CA ASN A 137 2.70 -24.27 -9.89
C ASN A 137 1.21 -24.27 -9.47
N SER A 138 0.45 -23.24 -9.90
CA SER A 138 -0.96 -23.06 -9.50
C SER A 138 -1.93 -23.85 -10.38
N ASP A 139 -1.57 -24.15 -11.64
CA ASP A 139 -2.50 -24.74 -12.61
C ASP A 139 -1.82 -25.81 -13.49
N LYS A 140 -2.55 -26.89 -13.82
CA LYS A 140 -2.04 -27.99 -14.68
C LYS A 140 -1.88 -27.57 -16.15
N SER A 141 -2.33 -26.37 -16.50
CA SER A 141 -2.32 -25.79 -17.85
C SER A 141 -1.05 -24.98 -18.15
N THR A 142 -0.28 -24.58 -17.12
CA THR A 142 0.92 -23.73 -17.29
C THR A 142 2.14 -24.60 -17.51
N THR A 143 2.64 -24.62 -18.74
CA THR A 143 3.80 -25.43 -19.12
C THR A 143 5.11 -24.70 -18.80
N TRP A 144 6.19 -25.43 -18.56
CA TRP A 144 7.54 -24.87 -18.39
C TRP A 144 7.91 -23.89 -19.51
N THR A 145 7.46 -24.18 -20.72
CA THR A 145 7.61 -23.33 -21.91
C THR A 145 7.01 -21.94 -21.74
N THR A 146 5.90 -21.78 -21.03
CA THR A 146 5.27 -20.47 -20.77
C THR A 146 6.18 -19.59 -19.88
N TYR A 147 6.79 -20.18 -18.84
CA TYR A 147 7.71 -19.43 -17.95
C TYR A 147 8.98 -19.00 -18.68
N VAL A 148 9.53 -19.88 -19.52
CA VAL A 148 10.70 -19.57 -20.35
C VAL A 148 10.37 -18.43 -21.32
N VAL A 149 9.19 -18.44 -21.95
CA VAL A 149 8.78 -17.35 -22.86
C VAL A 149 8.68 -16.01 -22.11
N HIS A 150 8.09 -15.96 -20.92
CA HIS A 150 8.02 -14.71 -20.16
C HIS A 150 9.41 -14.21 -19.72
N LEU A 151 10.32 -15.11 -19.35
CA LEU A 151 11.70 -14.76 -19.03
C LEU A 151 12.44 -14.23 -20.26
N VAL A 152 12.30 -14.88 -21.42
CA VAL A 152 12.88 -14.44 -22.70
C VAL A 152 12.36 -13.04 -23.06
N ASN A 153 11.05 -12.79 -22.91
CA ASN A 153 10.47 -11.48 -23.21
C ASN A 153 11.07 -10.37 -22.33
N VAL A 154 11.27 -10.63 -21.04
CA VAL A 154 11.94 -9.69 -20.11
C VAL A 154 13.38 -9.45 -20.53
N ILE A 155 14.15 -10.51 -20.79
CA ILE A 155 15.55 -10.40 -21.20
C ILE A 155 15.70 -9.56 -22.47
N VAL A 156 14.86 -9.82 -23.47
CA VAL A 156 14.90 -9.10 -24.76
C VAL A 156 14.62 -7.60 -24.57
N LEU A 157 13.68 -7.24 -23.70
CA LEU A 157 13.40 -5.83 -23.40
C LEU A 157 14.46 -5.16 -22.52
N VAL A 158 15.10 -5.92 -21.62
CA VAL A 158 16.25 -5.42 -20.83
C VAL A 158 17.45 -5.15 -21.74
N VAL A 159 17.72 -6.03 -22.70
CA VAL A 159 18.77 -5.81 -23.72
C VAL A 159 18.45 -4.56 -24.54
N GLU A 160 17.22 -4.43 -25.04
CA GLU A 160 16.78 -3.22 -25.74
C GLU A 160 16.95 -1.96 -24.88
N PHE A 161 16.50 -1.97 -23.62
CA PHE A 161 16.66 -0.85 -22.70
C PHE A 161 18.13 -0.47 -22.51
N THR A 162 18.99 -1.47 -22.30
CA THR A 162 20.40 -1.29 -21.94
C THR A 162 21.21 -0.72 -23.10
N PHE A 163 20.97 -1.20 -24.32
CA PHE A 163 21.77 -0.83 -25.49
C PHE A 163 21.16 0.32 -26.31
N ASN A 164 19.92 0.72 -26.02
CA ASN A 164 19.29 1.87 -26.66
C ASN A 164 19.60 3.16 -25.89
N GLU A 165 20.66 3.86 -26.32
CA GLU A 165 21.13 5.11 -25.71
C GLU A 165 20.05 6.20 -25.58
N HIS A 166 19.04 6.20 -26.45
CA HIS A 166 17.90 7.13 -26.37
C HIS A 166 17.01 6.85 -25.14
N LEU A 167 16.84 5.58 -24.77
CA LEU A 167 16.08 5.16 -23.58
C LEU A 167 16.92 5.33 -22.30
N VAL A 168 18.21 4.99 -22.38
CA VAL A 168 19.17 5.16 -21.26
C VAL A 168 19.38 6.63 -20.92
N GLN A 169 19.43 7.55 -21.90
CA GLN A 169 19.60 8.97 -21.62
C GLN A 169 18.30 9.69 -21.24
N ARG A 170 17.13 9.20 -21.66
CA ARG A 170 15.85 9.64 -21.07
C ARG A 170 15.77 9.29 -19.59
N THR A 171 16.41 8.19 -19.22
CA THR A 171 16.67 7.78 -17.84
C THR A 171 18.05 8.24 -17.35
N SER A 172 18.72 9.19 -18.05
CA SER A 172 20.10 9.62 -17.75
C SER A 172 20.18 9.94 -16.27
N PHE A 173 20.70 8.94 -15.59
CA PHE A 173 21.44 9.01 -14.36
C PHE A 173 22.57 10.01 -14.57
N LYS A 174 22.24 11.31 -14.62
CA LYS A 174 23.02 12.28 -13.87
C LYS A 174 23.12 11.65 -12.49
N SER A 175 24.31 11.12 -12.18
CA SER A 175 24.74 10.65 -10.86
C SER A 175 23.65 10.91 -9.82
N MET A 176 22.76 9.93 -9.57
CA MET A 176 21.68 10.09 -8.60
C MET A 176 22.21 9.61 -7.26
N PRO A 177 22.79 10.47 -6.40
CA PRO A 177 23.12 10.10 -5.03
C PRO A 177 21.88 9.65 -4.22
N SER A 178 20.66 9.73 -4.78
CA SER A 178 19.38 9.34 -4.18
C SER A 178 18.81 7.99 -4.63
N LEU A 179 19.24 7.37 -5.75
CA LEU A 179 18.55 6.16 -6.25
C LEU A 179 18.50 5.05 -5.21
N TRP A 180 19.61 4.81 -4.51
CA TRP A 180 19.66 3.77 -3.48
C TRP A 180 18.64 4.06 -2.36
N LYS A 181 18.38 5.33 -2.04
CA LYS A 181 17.35 5.73 -1.05
C LYS A 181 15.96 5.40 -1.58
N GLU A 182 15.71 5.70 -2.85
CA GLU A 182 14.45 5.39 -3.53
C GLU A 182 14.17 3.88 -3.57
N LEU A 183 15.18 3.08 -3.93
CA LEU A 183 15.07 1.62 -3.91
C LEU A 183 14.82 1.08 -2.50
N VAL A 184 15.58 1.54 -1.50
CA VAL A 184 15.43 1.10 -0.10
C VAL A 184 14.04 1.43 0.44
N ILE A 185 13.57 2.66 0.25
CA ILE A 185 12.25 3.08 0.74
C ILE A 185 11.14 2.38 -0.04
N GLY A 186 11.24 2.32 -1.37
CA GLY A 186 10.24 1.67 -2.23
C GLY A 186 10.09 0.18 -1.94
N ILE A 187 11.20 -0.56 -1.86
CA ILE A 187 11.19 -1.99 -1.50
C ILE A 187 10.65 -2.17 -0.07
N GLY A 188 11.10 -1.34 0.88
CA GLY A 188 10.63 -1.42 2.27
C GLY A 188 9.13 -1.17 2.41
N LEU A 189 8.59 -0.14 1.75
CA LEU A 189 7.15 0.14 1.73
C LEU A 189 6.36 -0.99 1.06
N ALA A 190 6.88 -1.59 -0.02
CA ALA A 190 6.25 -2.73 -0.67
C ALA A 190 6.21 -3.96 0.25
N ILE A 191 7.31 -4.27 0.94
CA ILE A 191 7.37 -5.36 1.92
C ILE A 191 6.37 -5.12 3.06
N ILE A 192 6.34 -3.90 3.63
CA ILE A 192 5.39 -3.53 4.68
C ILE A 192 3.95 -3.71 4.18
N GLY A 193 3.64 -3.22 2.97
CA GLY A 193 2.33 -3.38 2.34
C GLY A 193 1.93 -4.85 2.22
N VAL A 194 2.81 -5.70 1.66
CA VAL A 194 2.58 -7.14 1.52
C VAL A 194 2.38 -7.81 2.88
N VAL A 195 3.23 -7.53 3.87
CA VAL A 195 3.11 -8.08 5.22
C VAL A 195 1.77 -7.69 5.85
N CYS A 196 1.36 -6.42 5.76
CA CYS A 196 0.08 -5.94 6.25
C CYS A 196 -1.09 -6.65 5.53
N LEU A 197 -1.06 -6.76 4.20
CA LEU A 197 -2.10 -7.45 3.42
C LEU A 197 -2.20 -8.93 3.77
N VAL A 198 -1.08 -9.65 3.89
CA VAL A 198 -1.06 -11.04 4.33
C VAL A 198 -1.62 -11.18 5.74
N ARG A 199 -1.28 -10.27 6.66
CA ARG A 199 -1.83 -10.25 8.02
C ARG A 199 -3.33 -9.95 8.02
N ILE A 200 -3.81 -9.06 7.16
CA ILE A 200 -5.25 -8.77 7.01
C ILE A 200 -5.99 -10.00 6.50
N TYR A 201 -5.44 -10.67 5.47
CA TYR A 201 -6.00 -11.89 4.91
C TYR A 201 -6.05 -13.04 5.94
N LYS A 202 -4.96 -13.25 6.69
CA LYS A 202 -4.87 -14.33 7.69
C LYS A 202 -5.60 -14.01 9.00
N GLN A 203 -5.81 -12.73 9.33
CA GLN A 203 -6.38 -12.28 10.60
C GLN A 203 -7.45 -11.21 10.33
N PRO A 204 -8.64 -11.62 9.82
CA PRO A 204 -9.72 -10.69 9.57
C PRO A 204 -10.18 -9.99 10.87
N PRO A 205 -10.89 -8.85 10.76
CA PRO A 205 -11.39 -8.12 11.91
C PRO A 205 -12.22 -9.03 12.84
N THR A 206 -11.91 -9.00 14.14
CA THR A 206 -12.61 -9.82 15.14
C THR A 206 -13.93 -9.17 15.51
N HIS A 207 -15.04 -9.86 15.26
CA HIS A 207 -16.35 -9.50 15.78
C HIS A 207 -16.50 -10.06 17.20
N GLY A 208 -16.18 -9.23 18.20
CA GLY A 208 -16.24 -9.59 19.60
C GLY A 208 -17.49 -9.07 20.32
N LEU A 209 -17.65 -9.50 21.57
CA LEU A 209 -18.56 -8.84 22.50
C LEU A 209 -18.00 -7.48 22.93
N LEU A 210 -18.88 -6.60 23.41
CA LEU A 210 -18.50 -5.34 24.05
C LEU A 210 -17.52 -5.61 25.21
N GLN A 211 -16.38 -4.93 25.17
CA GLN A 211 -15.32 -5.10 26.17
C GLN A 211 -15.56 -4.24 27.42
N VAL A 212 -16.25 -3.11 27.25
CA VAL A 212 -16.71 -2.21 28.31
C VAL A 212 -18.24 -2.10 28.21
N PRO A 213 -18.98 -2.11 29.33
CA PRO A 213 -20.42 -1.88 29.32
C PRO A 213 -20.77 -0.60 28.55
N PHE A 214 -21.64 -0.72 27.55
CA PHE A 214 -22.08 0.40 26.73
C PHE A 214 -23.58 0.63 26.93
N ASN A 215 -23.96 1.85 27.27
CA ASN A 215 -25.36 2.25 27.20
C ASN A 215 -25.60 2.96 25.85
N PRO A 216 -26.18 2.30 24.83
CA PRO A 216 -26.44 2.92 23.54
C PRO A 216 -27.40 4.10 23.64
N LYS A 217 -28.24 4.13 24.69
CA LYS A 217 -29.16 5.23 24.99
C LYS A 217 -28.51 6.41 25.74
N ASN A 218 -27.18 6.45 25.82
CA ASN A 218 -26.46 7.59 26.38
C ASN A 218 -26.61 8.83 25.47
N ALA A 219 -27.61 9.66 25.77
CA ALA A 219 -27.94 10.87 25.02
C ALA A 219 -26.79 11.88 24.99
N TRP A 220 -26.03 12.00 26.09
CA TRP A 220 -24.87 12.89 26.18
C TRP A 220 -23.79 12.50 25.19
N LEU A 221 -23.40 11.22 25.16
CA LEU A 221 -22.39 10.73 24.22
C LEU A 221 -22.84 10.89 22.77
N LEU A 222 -24.14 10.64 22.49
CA LEU A 222 -24.68 10.84 21.15
C LEU A 222 -24.63 12.33 20.74
N ALA A 223 -25.05 13.23 21.62
CA ALA A 223 -25.00 14.67 21.38
C ALA A 223 -23.56 15.15 21.17
N PHE A 224 -22.61 14.66 21.99
CA PHE A 224 -21.18 14.91 21.82
C PHE A 224 -20.70 14.45 20.43
N ARG A 225 -20.99 13.22 20.01
CA ARG A 225 -20.58 12.69 18.70
C ARG A 225 -21.20 13.46 17.55
N ILE A 226 -22.47 13.88 17.64
CA ILE A 226 -23.12 14.73 16.62
C ILE A 226 -22.44 16.10 16.54
N ALA A 227 -22.17 16.73 17.68
CA ALA A 227 -21.49 18.02 17.74
C ALA A 227 -20.07 17.93 17.16
N MET A 228 -19.30 16.90 17.53
CA MET A 228 -17.95 16.68 17.03
C MET A 228 -17.94 16.33 15.54
N TRP A 229 -18.86 15.48 15.07
CA TRP A 229 -18.97 15.20 13.63
C TRP A 229 -19.25 16.47 12.83
N SER A 230 -20.17 17.31 13.31
CA SER A 230 -20.52 18.59 12.68
C SER A 230 -19.31 19.54 12.67
N PHE A 231 -18.60 19.65 13.79
CA PHE A 231 -17.40 20.47 13.92
C PHE A 231 -16.29 20.02 12.95
N PHE A 232 -15.95 18.73 12.96
CA PHE A 232 -14.92 18.17 12.07
C PHE A 232 -15.31 18.31 10.60
N LEU A 233 -16.58 18.09 10.25
CA LEU A 233 -17.06 18.23 8.88
C LEU A 233 -16.96 19.68 8.39
N VAL A 234 -17.38 20.65 9.20
CA VAL A 234 -17.30 22.08 8.85
C VAL A 234 -15.86 22.52 8.68
N VAL A 235 -14.97 22.19 9.62
CA VAL A 235 -13.54 22.54 9.52
C VAL A 235 -12.90 21.88 8.30
N TRP A 236 -13.25 20.62 8.01
CA TRP A 236 -12.74 19.91 6.84
C TRP A 236 -13.20 20.59 5.54
N ILE A 237 -14.50 20.92 5.41
CA ILE A 237 -15.03 21.61 4.22
C ILE A 237 -14.33 22.97 4.03
N ILE A 238 -14.22 23.78 5.08
CA ILE A 238 -13.58 25.10 5.01
C ILE A 238 -12.12 24.98 4.55
N GLN A 239 -11.36 24.03 5.09
CA GLN A 239 -9.94 23.88 4.70
C GLN A 239 -9.75 23.30 3.32
N ILE A 240 -10.54 22.30 2.94
CA ILE A 240 -10.43 21.73 1.59
C ILE A 240 -10.87 22.73 0.53
N ASP A 241 -11.92 23.52 0.78
CA ASP A 241 -12.38 24.56 -0.14
C ASP A 241 -11.35 25.70 -0.25
N SER A 242 -10.92 26.27 0.88
CA SER A 242 -9.96 27.38 0.88
C SER A 242 -8.61 27.04 0.25
N SER A 243 -8.14 25.79 0.43
CA SER A 243 -6.91 25.30 -0.20
C SER A 243 -7.09 24.79 -1.63
N HIS A 244 -8.31 24.82 -2.18
CA HIS A 244 -8.63 24.22 -3.49
C HIS A 244 -8.13 22.77 -3.58
N TRP A 245 -8.42 21.96 -2.56
CA TRP A 245 -8.00 20.57 -2.41
C TRP A 245 -6.51 20.31 -2.15
N PHE A 246 -5.67 21.35 -2.15
CA PHE A 246 -4.22 21.20 -1.96
C PHE A 246 -3.85 20.61 -0.60
N ASP A 247 -4.63 20.92 0.45
CA ASP A 247 -4.37 20.43 1.81
C ASP A 247 -4.43 18.88 1.91
N LEU A 248 -5.06 18.19 0.96
CA LEU A 248 -5.05 16.72 0.89
C LEU A 248 -3.67 16.12 0.55
N VAL A 249 -2.69 16.92 0.15
CA VAL A 249 -1.30 16.47 0.01
C VAL A 249 -0.66 16.19 1.38
N TYR A 250 -1.17 16.80 2.46
CA TYR A 250 -0.62 16.65 3.81
C TYR A 250 -1.28 15.51 4.59
N TYR A 251 -0.43 14.73 5.28
CA TYR A 251 -0.89 13.63 6.12
C TYR A 251 -1.80 14.09 7.27
N THR A 252 -1.61 15.30 7.75
CA THR A 252 -2.47 15.92 8.77
C THR A 252 -3.94 15.89 8.35
N TYR A 253 -4.25 16.22 7.10
CA TYR A 253 -5.62 16.24 6.60
C TYR A 253 -6.15 14.88 6.21
N TRP A 254 -5.29 13.92 5.83
CA TRP A 254 -5.66 12.50 5.76
C TRP A 254 -6.17 12.00 7.11
N ASN A 255 -5.45 12.33 8.19
CA ASN A 255 -5.86 11.96 9.54
C ASN A 255 -7.10 12.72 9.99
N PHE A 256 -7.25 14.00 9.63
CA PHE A 256 -8.46 14.75 9.94
C PHE A 256 -9.68 14.18 9.21
N SER A 257 -9.55 13.78 7.94
CA SER A 257 -10.59 13.05 7.19
C SER A 257 -10.98 11.74 7.87
N LEU A 258 -10.01 10.94 8.31
CA LEU A 258 -10.25 9.69 9.02
C LEU A 258 -11.07 9.92 10.30
N GLN A 259 -10.76 11.00 11.03
CA GLN A 259 -11.48 11.41 12.24
C GLN A 259 -12.91 11.88 11.94
N THR A 260 -13.12 12.66 10.87
CA THR A 260 -14.46 13.06 10.41
C THR A 260 -15.31 11.85 10.04
N ILE A 261 -14.73 10.89 9.32
CA ILE A 261 -15.42 9.63 8.94
C ILE A 261 -15.75 8.80 10.18
N TYR A 262 -14.80 8.68 11.13
CA TYR A 262 -15.03 7.96 12.39
C TYR A 262 -16.23 8.52 13.14
N PHE A 263 -16.29 9.83 13.38
CA PHE A 263 -17.39 10.42 14.14
C PHE A 263 -18.74 10.25 13.44
N GLY A 264 -18.79 10.37 12.12
CA GLY A 264 -20.01 10.11 11.34
C GLY A 264 -20.48 8.66 11.48
N LEU A 265 -19.57 7.69 11.38
CA LEU A 265 -19.88 6.27 11.56
C LEU A 265 -20.23 5.94 13.01
N ALA A 266 -19.64 6.61 14.00
CA ALA A 266 -19.95 6.43 15.42
C ALA A 266 -21.35 6.95 15.79
N VAL A 267 -21.77 8.09 15.21
CA VAL A 267 -23.16 8.56 15.31
C VAL A 267 -24.11 7.53 14.72
N PHE A 268 -23.83 7.06 13.51
CA PHE A 268 -24.68 6.06 12.84
C PHE A 268 -24.79 4.76 13.64
N ASP A 269 -23.67 4.22 14.12
CA ASP A 269 -23.63 2.99 14.91
C ASP A 269 -24.39 3.15 16.24
N GLN A 270 -24.23 4.28 16.94
CA GLN A 270 -24.96 4.53 18.18
C GLN A 270 -26.47 4.68 17.96
N VAL A 271 -26.91 5.42 16.93
CA VAL A 271 -28.35 5.55 16.59
C VAL A 271 -28.95 4.20 16.21
N ARG A 272 -28.20 3.39 15.45
CA ARG A 272 -28.60 2.01 15.13
C ARG A 272 -28.77 1.18 16.40
N ARG A 273 -27.82 1.25 17.34
CA ARG A 273 -27.89 0.51 18.61
C ARG A 273 -28.97 1.05 19.56
N TRP A 274 -29.31 2.33 19.45
CA TRP A 274 -30.39 2.94 20.21
C TRP A 274 -31.74 2.27 19.89
N THR A 275 -31.97 1.99 18.61
CA THR A 275 -33.20 1.35 18.11
C THR A 275 -33.13 -0.18 18.14
N ARG A 276 -31.93 -0.75 17.97
CA ARG A 276 -31.67 -2.19 17.93
C ARG A 276 -30.49 -2.53 18.85
N PRO A 277 -30.72 -2.65 20.17
CA PRO A 277 -29.66 -2.94 21.12
C PRO A 277 -28.93 -4.24 20.79
N THR A 278 -27.60 -4.22 20.89
CA THR A 278 -26.74 -5.40 20.68
C THR A 278 -25.51 -5.31 21.57
N ASN A 279 -25.08 -6.46 22.07
CA ASN A 279 -23.85 -6.62 22.85
C ASN A 279 -22.63 -6.94 21.97
N GLN A 280 -22.79 -6.92 20.64
CA GLN A 280 -21.68 -7.14 19.69
C GLN A 280 -20.93 -5.84 19.42
N ALA A 281 -19.62 -5.84 19.53
CA ALA A 281 -18.77 -4.71 19.17
C ALA A 281 -18.69 -4.53 17.64
N ASN A 282 -18.60 -3.28 17.18
CA ASN A 282 -18.40 -3.00 15.76
C ASN A 282 -16.90 -3.02 15.43
N GLY A 283 -16.39 -4.19 15.04
CA GLY A 283 -14.96 -4.39 14.79
C GLY A 283 -14.34 -3.42 13.77
N TYR A 284 -15.08 -3.03 12.73
CA TYR A 284 -14.61 -2.07 11.73
C TYR A 284 -14.48 -0.66 12.29
N LEU A 285 -15.51 -0.19 13.01
CA LEU A 285 -15.51 1.12 13.66
C LEU A 285 -14.41 1.21 14.73
N ASN A 286 -14.23 0.13 15.49
CA ASN A 286 -13.19 -0.02 16.50
C ASN A 286 -11.78 0.01 15.88
N THR A 287 -11.58 -0.67 14.76
CA THR A 287 -10.31 -0.62 14.02
C THR A 287 -10.04 0.79 13.50
N LEU A 288 -11.07 1.45 12.94
CA LEU A 288 -10.98 2.83 12.46
C LEU A 288 -10.60 3.78 13.60
N PHE A 289 -11.20 3.61 14.77
CA PHE A 289 -10.86 4.36 15.98
C PHE A 289 -9.39 4.16 16.36
N ASP A 290 -8.91 2.91 16.43
CA ASP A 290 -7.53 2.58 16.80
C ASP A 290 -6.51 3.26 15.86
N VAL A 291 -6.79 3.26 14.55
CA VAL A 291 -5.95 3.95 13.56
C VAL A 291 -6.03 5.46 13.75
N ALA A 292 -7.24 6.02 13.92
CA ALA A 292 -7.46 7.46 14.04
C ALA A 292 -6.83 8.04 15.30
N ILE A 293 -7.04 7.44 16.48
CA ILE A 293 -6.45 7.91 17.74
C ILE A 293 -4.92 7.81 17.70
N THR A 294 -4.37 6.71 17.18
CA THR A 294 -2.92 6.52 17.09
C THR A 294 -2.27 7.55 16.18
N SER A 295 -2.86 7.77 15.01
CA SER A 295 -2.32 8.73 14.03
C SER A 295 -2.50 10.16 14.53
N CYS A 296 -3.60 10.47 15.23
CA CYS A 296 -3.84 11.76 15.88
C CYS A 296 -2.73 12.10 16.88
N PHE A 297 -2.35 11.15 17.74
CA PHE A 297 -1.23 11.32 18.67
C PHE A 297 0.09 11.57 17.95
N LEU A 298 0.42 10.77 16.94
CA LEU A 298 1.69 10.96 16.21
C LEU A 298 1.73 12.32 15.50
N VAL A 299 0.66 12.69 14.80
CA VAL A 299 0.58 13.96 14.07
C VAL A 299 0.72 15.16 15.01
N ALA A 300 0.11 15.10 16.19
CA ALA A 300 0.30 16.11 17.22
C ALA A 300 1.75 16.16 17.71
N LEU A 301 2.34 15.02 18.07
CA LEU A 301 3.73 14.96 18.55
C LEU A 301 4.72 15.48 17.51
N VAL A 302 4.63 15.02 16.26
CA VAL A 302 5.50 15.48 15.17
C VAL A 302 5.33 16.98 14.94
N TYR A 303 4.10 17.49 14.98
CA TYR A 303 3.89 18.92 14.82
C TYR A 303 4.54 19.72 15.96
N TRP A 304 4.16 19.45 17.22
CA TRP A 304 4.60 20.25 18.36
C TRP A 304 6.10 20.12 18.67
N ILE A 305 6.72 18.97 18.35
CA ILE A 305 8.13 18.71 18.65
C ILE A 305 9.04 19.06 17.46
N LEU A 306 8.63 18.75 16.23
CA LEU A 306 9.52 18.81 15.06
C LEU A 306 9.18 19.93 14.05
N LEU A 307 7.92 20.37 13.98
CA LEU A 307 7.47 21.32 12.95
C LEU A 307 7.10 22.70 13.50
N TYR A 308 6.71 22.78 14.77
CA TYR A 308 6.26 24.01 15.39
C TYR A 308 7.40 25.03 15.43
N SER A 309 7.09 26.26 15.01
CA SER A 309 8.02 27.38 14.99
C SER A 309 7.38 28.56 15.70
N PRO A 310 7.86 28.95 16.89
CA PRO A 310 7.27 30.06 17.66
C PRO A 310 7.42 31.42 16.96
N SER A 311 8.28 31.51 15.94
CA SER A 311 8.48 32.71 15.12
C SER A 311 7.39 32.97 14.08
N LYS A 312 6.48 32.00 13.84
CA LYS A 312 5.40 32.15 12.85
C LYS A 312 4.03 32.10 13.55
N PRO A 313 3.09 32.99 13.19
CA PRO A 313 1.74 32.90 13.71
C PRO A 313 1.15 31.54 13.33
N THR A 314 0.52 30.88 14.30
CA THR A 314 -0.11 29.57 14.11
C THR A 314 -1.56 29.77 13.70
N GLU A 315 -1.89 29.35 12.49
CA GLU A 315 -3.26 29.42 11.97
C GLU A 315 -4.24 28.65 12.85
N TRP A 316 -5.47 29.14 12.97
CA TRP A 316 -6.51 28.55 13.83
C TRP A 316 -6.77 27.07 13.50
N ALA A 317 -6.78 26.71 12.21
CA ALA A 317 -6.99 25.33 11.77
C ALA A 317 -5.87 24.40 12.27
N THR A 318 -4.65 24.92 12.40
CA THR A 318 -3.48 24.18 12.90
C THR A 318 -3.67 23.79 14.38
N TRP A 319 -4.20 24.70 15.20
CA TRP A 319 -4.58 24.38 16.58
C TRP A 319 -5.64 23.28 16.65
N ILE A 320 -6.58 23.25 15.71
CA ILE A 320 -7.63 22.23 15.69
C ILE A 320 -7.04 20.85 15.36
N VAL A 321 -6.26 20.76 14.27
CA VAL A 321 -5.78 19.48 13.74
C VAL A 321 -4.56 18.91 14.48
N HIS A 322 -3.94 19.67 15.39
CA HIS A 322 -2.81 19.21 16.21
C HIS A 322 -3.03 19.29 17.73
N LEU A 323 -4.09 19.94 18.23
CA LEU A 323 -4.37 20.04 19.67
C LEU A 323 -5.81 19.70 20.02
N ALA A 324 -6.78 20.43 19.46
CA ALA A 324 -8.19 20.24 19.85
C ALA A 324 -8.67 18.82 19.53
N ASN A 325 -8.27 18.28 18.37
CA ASN A 325 -8.63 16.93 17.96
C ASN A 325 -8.08 15.84 18.89
N VAL A 326 -6.88 16.01 19.47
CA VAL A 326 -6.32 15.11 20.48
C VAL A 326 -7.21 15.08 21.71
N VAL A 327 -7.60 16.25 22.22
CA VAL A 327 -8.48 16.36 23.39
C VAL A 327 -9.83 15.73 23.12
N ILE A 328 -10.41 15.97 21.94
CA ILE A 328 -11.70 15.40 21.52
C ILE A 328 -11.64 13.87 21.45
N PHE A 329 -10.58 13.31 20.84
CA PHE A 329 -10.38 11.85 20.78
C PHE A 329 -10.11 11.24 22.16
N LEU A 330 -9.44 11.95 23.07
CA LEU A 330 -9.27 11.53 24.45
C LEU A 330 -10.61 11.45 25.19
N ILE A 331 -11.49 12.45 25.02
CA ILE A 331 -12.85 12.41 25.58
C ILE A 331 -13.61 11.22 25.01
N GLU A 332 -13.65 11.06 23.69
CA GLU A 332 -14.28 9.91 23.04
C GLU A 332 -13.72 8.58 23.57
N PHE A 333 -12.40 8.45 23.69
CA PHE A 333 -11.75 7.27 24.25
C PHE A 333 -12.19 6.97 25.68
N THR A 334 -12.32 7.99 26.52
CA THR A 334 -12.70 7.80 27.93
C THR A 334 -14.16 7.39 28.11
N VAL A 335 -15.06 7.88 27.25
CA VAL A 335 -16.51 7.70 27.40
C VAL A 335 -17.03 6.51 26.58
N ASN A 336 -16.34 6.11 25.52
CA ASN A 336 -16.75 4.99 24.67
C ASN A 336 -16.50 3.62 25.32
N GLU A 337 -17.07 2.59 24.71
CA GLU A 337 -17.04 1.19 25.11
C GLU A 337 -15.81 0.40 24.65
N HIS A 338 -14.91 1.07 23.92
CA HIS A 338 -13.87 0.39 23.16
C HIS A 338 -12.55 0.33 23.93
N LEU A 339 -11.89 -0.81 23.88
CA LEU A 339 -10.49 -0.96 24.29
C LEU A 339 -9.65 -1.27 23.06
N ILE A 340 -8.49 -0.65 23.00
CA ILE A 340 -7.60 -0.70 21.84
C ILE A 340 -7.18 -2.13 21.55
N GLN A 341 -7.33 -2.56 20.29
CA GLN A 341 -7.13 -3.95 19.89
C GLN A 341 -5.75 -4.13 19.30
N ARG A 342 -4.94 -5.03 19.87
CA ARG A 342 -3.60 -5.38 19.32
C ARG A 342 -3.67 -5.81 17.85
N SER A 343 -4.77 -6.42 17.43
CA SER A 343 -5.04 -6.81 16.04
C SER A 343 -5.12 -5.64 15.06
N SER A 344 -5.28 -4.41 15.54
CA SER A 344 -5.34 -3.20 14.72
C SER A 344 -3.96 -2.73 14.23
N LEU A 345 -2.86 -3.27 14.78
CA LEU A 345 -1.48 -2.87 14.44
C LEU A 345 -1.22 -2.90 12.92
N LYS A 346 -1.73 -3.90 12.22
CA LYS A 346 -1.58 -4.04 10.76
C LYS A 346 -2.21 -2.87 10.00
N PHE A 347 -3.34 -2.34 10.47
CA PHE A 347 -3.99 -1.17 9.86
C PHE A 347 -3.30 0.12 10.26
N VAL A 348 -2.83 0.21 11.51
CA VAL A 348 -2.04 1.35 12.01
C VAL A 348 -0.75 1.54 11.21
N ILE A 349 -0.07 0.46 10.82
CA ILE A 349 1.13 0.51 9.98
C ILE A 349 0.77 0.72 8.50
N LEU A 350 -0.32 0.10 8.01
CA LEU A 350 -0.74 0.24 6.62
C LEU A 350 -1.13 1.68 6.28
N TRP A 351 -1.77 2.40 7.20
CA TRP A 351 -2.24 3.76 6.96
C TRP A 351 -1.14 4.76 6.54
N PRO A 352 -0.04 4.95 7.28
CA PRO A 352 1.07 5.79 6.83
C PRO A 352 1.79 5.22 5.61
N ALA A 353 1.82 3.90 5.40
CA ALA A 353 2.40 3.31 4.19
C ALA A 353 1.58 3.65 2.93
N LEU A 354 0.24 3.67 3.03
CA LEU A 354 -0.65 4.11 1.96
C LEU A 354 -0.45 5.59 1.63
N PHE A 355 -0.43 6.45 2.66
CA PHE A 355 -0.11 7.87 2.48
C PHE A 355 1.27 8.05 1.83
N SER A 356 2.28 7.32 2.31
CA SER A 356 3.65 7.38 1.80
C SER A 356 3.73 7.07 0.30
N SER A 357 3.07 5.99 -0.13
CA SER A 357 2.99 5.60 -1.53
C SER A 357 2.30 6.68 -2.38
N LEU A 358 1.21 7.26 -1.89
CA LEU A 358 0.49 8.31 -2.62
C LEU A 358 1.23 9.64 -2.64
N ALA A 359 1.96 9.98 -1.57
CA ALA A 359 2.83 11.15 -1.55
C ALA A 359 3.95 11.02 -2.58
N TRP A 360 4.53 9.82 -2.76
CA TRP A 360 5.50 9.53 -3.83
C TRP A 360 4.89 9.67 -5.22
N ILE A 361 3.74 9.02 -5.45
CA ILE A 361 3.04 9.12 -6.72
C ILE A 361 2.75 10.59 -7.01
N GLY A 362 2.19 11.32 -6.04
CA GLY A 362 1.89 12.75 -6.18
C GLY A 362 3.13 13.58 -6.49
N ASN A 363 4.22 13.38 -5.76
CA ASN A 363 5.50 14.07 -5.98
C ASN A 363 5.97 13.96 -7.44
N VAL A 364 5.91 12.76 -8.02
CA VAL A 364 6.39 12.50 -9.39
C VAL A 364 5.37 12.88 -10.47
N THR A 365 4.07 12.92 -10.14
CA THR A 365 3.00 13.06 -11.15
C THR A 365 2.32 14.43 -11.16
N PHE A 366 1.72 14.87 -10.06
CA PHE A 366 0.83 16.03 -10.03
C PHE A 366 1.23 17.13 -9.03
N ASN A 367 2.27 16.92 -8.24
CA ASN A 367 2.80 17.90 -7.28
C ASN A 367 4.13 18.52 -7.74
N GLU A 368 4.59 18.27 -8.98
CA GLU A 368 5.80 18.90 -9.56
C GLU A 368 7.06 18.81 -8.67
N GLY A 369 7.29 17.66 -8.03
CA GLY A 369 8.45 17.45 -7.15
C GLY A 369 8.27 18.02 -5.73
N PHE A 370 7.10 18.57 -5.39
CA PHE A 370 6.80 19.06 -4.04
C PHE A 370 6.61 17.94 -3.02
N TRP A 371 7.23 18.10 -1.85
CA TRP A 371 6.98 17.29 -0.66
C TRP A 371 6.19 18.10 0.37
N PRO A 372 5.09 17.57 0.95
CA PRO A 372 4.29 18.28 1.95
C PRO A 372 5.10 18.66 3.18
N TYR A 373 6.07 17.83 3.55
CA TYR A 373 6.93 18.10 4.69
C TYR A 373 8.37 18.09 4.25
N ASN A 374 9.15 19.10 4.67
CA ASN A 374 10.57 19.16 4.35
C ASN A 374 11.32 17.90 4.82
N LEU A 375 10.89 17.29 5.94
CA LEU A 375 11.50 16.05 6.46
C LEU A 375 11.42 14.90 5.44
N MET A 376 10.43 14.89 4.55
CA MET A 376 10.23 13.82 3.56
C MET A 376 11.08 13.99 2.29
N SER A 377 11.81 15.10 2.14
CA SER A 377 12.68 15.30 0.97
C SER A 377 13.74 14.19 0.85
N MET A 378 13.86 13.67 -0.37
CA MET A 378 14.82 12.63 -0.75
C MET A 378 16.26 13.14 -0.85
N ASP A 379 16.45 14.46 -0.83
CA ASP A 379 17.79 15.09 -0.84
C ASP A 379 18.54 14.80 0.46
N LYS A 380 17.82 14.60 1.56
CA LYS A 380 18.42 14.33 2.88
C LYS A 380 19.16 13.00 2.88
N SER A 381 20.38 12.97 3.43
CA SER A 381 21.16 11.74 3.58
C SER A 381 20.45 10.70 4.44
N ILE A 382 19.72 11.16 5.46
CA ILE A 382 18.95 10.34 6.39
C ILE A 382 17.51 10.04 5.92
N ALA A 383 17.16 10.30 4.65
CA ALA A 383 15.79 10.12 4.17
C ALA A 383 15.22 8.72 4.52
N PRO A 384 15.91 7.58 4.27
CA PRO A 384 15.38 6.26 4.66
C PRO A 384 15.01 6.15 6.14
N VAL A 385 15.82 6.74 7.03
CA VAL A 385 15.57 6.75 8.48
C VAL A 385 14.31 7.55 8.80
N ILE A 386 14.06 8.68 8.12
CA ILE A 386 12.85 9.48 8.33
C ILE A 386 11.61 8.70 7.85
N TRP A 387 11.66 8.11 6.66
CA TRP A 387 10.55 7.35 6.08
C TRP A 387 10.15 6.15 6.94
N PHE A 388 11.11 5.33 7.37
CA PHE A 388 10.82 4.23 8.31
C PHE A 388 10.53 4.73 9.74
N GLY A 389 11.09 5.86 10.14
CA GLY A 389 10.85 6.52 11.41
C GLY A 389 9.39 6.96 11.57
N ILE A 390 8.72 7.39 10.50
CA ILE A 390 7.26 7.67 10.51
C ILE A 390 6.49 6.39 10.85
N GLY A 391 6.83 5.26 10.21
CA GLY A 391 6.22 3.96 10.50
C GLY A 391 6.47 3.52 11.95
N LEU A 392 7.71 3.63 12.43
CA LEU A 392 8.08 3.32 13.81
C LEU A 392 7.34 4.23 14.82
N GLY A 393 7.19 5.52 14.50
CA GLY A 393 6.43 6.47 15.31
C GLY A 393 4.98 6.03 15.52
N HIS A 394 4.33 5.50 14.48
CA HIS A 394 2.98 4.92 14.61
C HIS A 394 2.96 3.71 15.55
N VAL A 395 3.96 2.82 15.47
CA VAL A 395 4.08 1.66 16.37
C VAL A 395 4.26 2.12 17.83
N VAL A 396 5.09 3.13 18.07
CA VAL A 396 5.31 3.69 19.41
C VAL A 396 4.04 4.35 19.95
N CYS A 397 3.38 5.21 19.17
CA CYS A 397 2.11 5.83 19.56
C CYS A 397 1.02 4.79 19.80
N PHE A 398 0.96 3.72 19.00
CA PHE A 398 0.04 2.62 19.23
C PHE A 398 0.30 1.91 20.56
N GLY A 399 1.58 1.73 20.91
CA GLY A 399 1.99 1.24 22.23
C GLY A 399 1.49 2.13 23.37
N ILE A 400 1.60 3.46 23.23
CA ILE A 400 1.07 4.42 24.22
C ILE A 400 -0.45 4.26 24.36
N VAL A 401 -1.18 4.20 23.24
CA VAL A 401 -2.64 4.08 23.27
C VAL A 401 -3.09 2.71 23.83
N LEU A 402 -2.32 1.63 23.60
CA LEU A 402 -2.50 0.34 24.27
C LEU A 402 -2.31 0.44 25.80
N LEU A 403 -1.30 1.18 26.27
CA LEU A 403 -1.08 1.41 27.70
C LEU A 403 -2.24 2.21 28.32
N MET A 404 -2.72 3.24 27.62
CA MET A 404 -3.92 3.99 28.02
C MET A 404 -5.15 3.08 28.09
N SER A 405 -5.28 2.14 27.16
CA SER A 405 -6.35 1.14 27.16
C SER A 405 -6.25 0.16 28.31
N ALA A 406 -5.05 -0.25 28.70
CA ALA A 406 -4.84 -1.06 29.90
C ALA A 406 -5.29 -0.29 31.15
N ALA A 407 -4.91 0.98 31.27
CA ALA A 407 -5.35 1.85 32.36
C ALA A 407 -6.88 2.03 32.40
N LYS A 408 -7.53 2.25 31.25
CA LYS A 408 -8.99 2.31 31.12
C LYS A 408 -9.64 1.00 31.58
N ARG A 409 -9.10 -0.15 31.17
CA ARG A 409 -9.60 -1.47 31.57
C ARG A 409 -9.60 -1.65 33.09
N HIS A 410 -8.55 -1.22 33.78
CA HIS A 410 -8.47 -1.29 35.24
C HIS A 410 -9.52 -0.43 35.96
N ARG A 411 -9.95 0.69 35.36
CA ARG A 411 -10.97 1.57 35.97
C ARG A 411 -12.40 1.09 35.74
N VAL A 412 -12.64 0.41 34.63
CA VAL A 412 -13.98 -0.05 34.24
C VAL A 412 -14.26 -1.47 34.76
N ALA A 413 -13.22 -2.29 34.97
CA ALA A 413 -13.35 -3.58 35.64
C ALA A 413 -13.51 -3.39 37.16
N SER A 414 -14.76 -3.30 37.64
CA SER A 414 -15.13 -3.72 38.99
C SER A 414 -15.97 -5.01 38.85
N PRO A 415 -15.62 -6.12 39.53
CA PRO A 415 -16.52 -7.27 39.58
C PRO A 415 -17.76 -6.91 40.42
N PRO A 416 -18.96 -7.38 40.06
CA PRO A 416 -20.00 -7.58 41.05
C PRO A 416 -19.48 -8.62 42.06
N SER A 417 -19.40 -8.26 43.33
CA SER A 417 -19.27 -9.23 44.41
C SER A 417 -20.55 -10.08 44.44
N THR A 418 -20.56 -11.24 43.77
CA THR A 418 -21.61 -12.23 44.01
C THR A 418 -21.25 -13.01 45.25
N ALA A 419 -21.89 -12.62 46.34
CA ALA A 419 -22.20 -13.52 47.44
C ALA A 419 -22.98 -14.74 46.91
N GLY A 420 -22.62 -15.94 47.38
CA GLY A 420 -23.46 -17.15 47.31
C GLY A 420 -22.84 -18.33 46.53
N PRO A 421 -22.62 -19.49 47.16
CA PRO A 421 -22.14 -20.70 46.49
C PRO A 421 -23.31 -21.47 45.89
N THR A 422 -23.30 -21.67 44.58
CA THR A 422 -24.04 -22.81 44.00
C THR A 422 -23.22 -23.42 42.87
N THR A 423 -22.76 -24.62 43.18
CA THR A 423 -22.12 -25.62 42.33
C THR A 423 -22.87 -25.79 41.01
N ALA A 424 -22.20 -25.55 39.88
CA ALA A 424 -22.49 -26.19 38.61
C ALA A 424 -21.25 -26.10 37.72
N THR A 425 -20.44 -27.16 37.79
CA THR A 425 -19.34 -27.45 36.88
C THR A 425 -19.87 -27.60 35.45
N LEU A 426 -19.46 -26.69 34.56
CA LEU A 426 -19.47 -26.90 33.12
C LEU A 426 -18.09 -26.51 32.60
N ASP A 427 -17.30 -27.54 32.27
CA ASP A 427 -16.01 -27.42 31.61
C ASP A 427 -16.14 -26.62 30.31
N VAL A 428 -15.47 -25.47 30.27
CA VAL A 428 -15.13 -24.79 29.02
C VAL A 428 -13.62 -24.71 28.95
N GLN A 429 -13.09 -25.54 28.07
CA GLN A 429 -11.68 -25.67 27.74
C GLN A 429 -11.20 -24.37 27.07
N THR A 430 -10.58 -23.49 27.84
CA THR A 430 -9.80 -22.36 27.32
C THR A 430 -8.46 -22.87 26.81
N THR A 431 -8.28 -22.89 25.49
CA THR A 431 -6.94 -23.01 24.88
C THR A 431 -6.21 -21.69 25.09
N ASP A 432 -5.42 -21.64 26.15
CA ASP A 432 -4.41 -20.64 26.40
C ASP A 432 -3.17 -21.03 25.57
N SER A 433 -2.87 -20.27 24.52
CA SER A 433 -1.65 -20.45 23.74
C SER A 433 -1.08 -19.09 23.35
N ASP A 434 -0.69 -18.32 24.38
CA ASP A 434 0.31 -17.28 24.24
C ASP A 434 1.61 -17.70 24.96
N VAL A 435 2.68 -17.80 24.16
CA VAL A 435 4.02 -17.31 24.48
C VAL A 435 4.69 -17.93 25.73
N HIS A 436 5.44 -19.02 25.51
CA HIS A 436 6.62 -19.31 26.32
C HIS A 436 7.87 -18.74 25.63
N VAL A 437 8.41 -17.66 26.19
CA VAL A 437 9.80 -17.25 25.97
C VAL A 437 10.66 -18.12 26.88
N GLU A 438 11.39 -19.06 26.29
CA GLU A 438 12.36 -19.88 27.01
C GLU A 438 13.68 -19.10 27.13
N ILE A 439 13.97 -18.61 28.34
CA ILE A 439 15.27 -18.05 28.68
C ILE A 439 16.21 -19.24 28.94
N ALA A 440 17.07 -19.52 27.97
CA ALA A 440 18.08 -20.56 28.09
C ALA A 440 19.08 -20.22 29.21
N THR A 441 19.14 -21.07 30.24
CA THR A 441 20.21 -21.07 31.25
C THR A 441 21.15 -22.24 30.92
N PRO A 442 22.49 -22.07 30.90
CA PRO A 442 23.38 -23.14 30.46
C PRO A 442 23.61 -24.15 31.58
N THR A 443 23.16 -25.39 31.39
CA THR A 443 23.38 -26.49 32.33
C THR A 443 24.76 -27.12 32.09
N ILE A 444 25.59 -27.10 33.13
CA ILE A 444 26.88 -27.78 33.21
C ILE A 444 26.66 -29.30 33.14
N LYS A 445 27.21 -29.98 32.11
CA LYS A 445 27.21 -31.45 32.02
C LYS A 445 28.21 -32.03 33.00
N SER A 446 27.71 -32.75 34.01
CA SER A 446 28.51 -33.60 34.90
C SER A 446 28.99 -34.85 34.15
N ALA A 447 30.26 -35.20 34.37
CA ALA A 447 31.03 -36.22 33.64
C ALA A 447 30.79 -37.67 34.13
N ALA A 448 29.56 -38.03 34.51
CA ALA A 448 29.26 -39.34 35.09
C ALA A 448 28.69 -40.39 34.10
N ASP A 449 28.16 -39.98 32.95
CA ASP A 449 27.47 -40.92 32.03
C ASP A 449 28.36 -41.58 30.97
N LYS A 450 29.69 -41.43 31.06
CA LYS A 450 30.63 -41.95 30.03
C LYS A 450 31.24 -43.33 30.32
N ILE A 451 30.78 -44.06 31.34
CA ILE A 451 31.41 -45.33 31.74
C ILE A 451 30.54 -46.57 31.44
N HIS A 452 29.25 -46.43 31.11
CA HIS A 452 28.38 -47.59 30.96
C HIS A 452 28.30 -48.22 29.55
N ASP A 453 28.89 -47.59 28.53
CA ASP A 453 28.69 -47.97 27.12
C ASP A 453 29.92 -48.65 26.45
N LYS A 454 30.85 -49.18 27.25
CA LYS A 454 32.09 -49.82 26.73
C LYS A 454 32.30 -51.29 27.11
N MET A 455 31.31 -51.98 27.66
CA MET A 455 31.47 -53.37 28.14
C MET A 455 30.62 -54.45 27.45
N PHE A 456 29.86 -54.15 26.39
CA PHE A 456 29.09 -55.19 25.68
C PHE A 456 29.19 -55.07 24.16
N HIS A 457 30.40 -55.23 23.63
CA HIS A 457 30.61 -55.70 22.24
C HIS A 457 32.04 -56.27 22.10
N GLN A 458 32.25 -57.47 22.63
CA GLN A 458 33.29 -58.42 22.19
C GLN A 458 32.94 -59.81 22.73
N ALA A 459 32.21 -60.58 21.93
CA ALA A 459 32.16 -62.05 21.92
C ALA A 459 31.57 -62.48 20.58
#